data_AF-A0A7C1ESF7-F1
#
_entry.id   AF-A0A7C1ESF7-F1
#
_cell.length_a   1.000
_cell.length_b   1.000
_cell.length_c   1.000
_cell.angle_alpha   90.00
_cell.angle_beta   90.00
_cell.angle_gamma   90.00
#
_symmetry.space_group_name_H-M   'P 1'
#
loop_
_entity.id
_entity.type
_entity.pdbx_description
1 polymer ?
#
loop_
_entity_poly.entity_id
_entity_poly.type
_entity_poly.pdbx_seq_one_letter_code
_entity_poly.pdbx_strand_id
1 'polypeptide(L)'
;MKDQNQVGKISASRRRGRGCLPWLGASLALLLAFMLVGYILEPVAEAADAKAYPPPGQLVDVGGYRLHINCSGSGSPTVVSEAGLGDWSTSW
;
A
#
# COMPACT_ATOMS: atom_id res chain seq x y z
N MET A 1 34.76 13.11 71.98
CA MET A 1 33.81 14.22 71.75
C MET A 1 33.90 14.60 70.29
N LYS A 2 32.82 14.32 69.53
CA LYS A 2 32.53 14.72 68.12
C LYS A 2 33.39 14.00 67.06
N ASP A 3 32.86 13.39 66.00
CA ASP A 3 31.49 13.34 65.50
C ASP A 3 31.30 12.12 64.59
N GLN A 4 30.30 11.30 64.91
CA GLN A 4 29.77 10.22 64.09
C GLN A 4 28.80 10.86 63.08
N ASN A 5 29.28 11.39 61.94
CA ASN A 5 28.35 11.77 60.87
C ASN A 5 29.00 12.06 59.52
N GLN A 6 29.20 11.02 58.70
CA GLN A 6 29.16 11.15 57.23
C GLN A 6 28.43 9.93 56.63
N VAL A 7 27.32 9.55 57.25
CA VAL A 7 26.31 8.75 56.56
C VAL A 7 25.53 9.72 55.66
N GLY A 8 25.65 9.55 54.36
CA GLY A 8 24.65 10.04 53.41
C GLY A 8 25.06 11.22 52.55
N LYS A 9 25.77 10.93 51.45
CA LYS A 9 25.47 11.54 50.14
C LYS A 9 25.59 10.48 49.04
N ILE A 10 24.71 9.50 49.05
CA ILE A 10 24.41 8.74 47.83
C ILE A 10 23.73 9.74 46.89
N SER A 11 24.47 10.28 45.92
CA SER A 11 23.85 11.05 44.85
C SER A 11 23.01 10.08 44.02
N ALA A 12 21.69 10.18 44.15
CA ALA A 12 20.78 9.47 43.28
C ALA A 12 21.01 9.99 41.85
N SER A 13 21.73 9.23 41.04
CA SER A 13 21.85 9.49 39.61
C SER A 13 20.46 9.33 39.00
N ARG A 14 19.80 10.46 38.76
CA ARG A 14 18.51 10.48 38.06
C ARG A 14 18.77 10.08 36.61
N ARG A 15 18.72 8.78 36.32
CA ARG A 15 18.86 8.25 34.95
C ARG A 15 17.77 8.88 34.07
N ARG A 16 18.14 9.87 33.27
CA ARG A 16 17.28 10.47 32.23
C ARG A 16 17.17 9.49 31.05
N GLY A 17 16.36 8.45 31.21
CA GLY A 17 15.92 7.58 30.10
C GLY A 17 14.84 8.21 29.20
N ARG A 18 14.72 9.54 29.16
CA ARG A 18 13.59 10.27 28.52
C ARG A 18 13.87 10.71 27.08
N GLY A 19 15.07 10.45 26.55
CA GLY A 19 15.50 10.96 25.24
C GLY A 19 14.98 10.16 24.04
N CYS A 20 14.90 8.82 24.14
CA CYS A 20 14.56 7.97 22.99
C CYS A 20 13.05 7.74 22.81
N LEU A 21 12.30 7.74 23.91
CA LEU A 21 10.85 7.51 23.90
C LEU A 21 10.03 8.54 23.08
N PRO A 22 10.31 9.86 23.13
CA PRO A 22 9.60 10.82 22.29
C PRO A 22 9.94 10.69 20.79
N TRP A 23 11.17 10.27 20.46
CA TRP A 23 11.57 10.04 19.07
C TRP A 23 10.86 8.83 18.47
N LEU A 24 10.75 7.73 19.23
CA LEU A 24 10.01 6.54 18.80
C LEU A 24 8.52 6.87 18.59
N GLY A 25 7.91 7.65 19.48
CA GLY A 25 6.53 8.11 19.33
C GLY A 25 6.32 8.99 18.10
N ALA A 26 7.22 9.96 17.86
CA ALA A 26 7.17 10.82 16.68
C ALA A 26 7.34 10.03 15.38
N SER A 27 8.28 9.07 15.34
CA SER A 27 8.46 8.18 14.19
C SER A 27 7.23 7.33 13.91
N LEU A 28 6.61 6.74 14.94
CA LEU A 28 5.38 5.97 14.77
C LEU A 28 4.22 6.84 14.27
N ALA A 29 4.06 8.04 14.83
CA ALA A 29 3.03 8.98 14.39
C ALA A 29 3.23 9.39 12.92
N LEU A 30 4.47 9.64 12.50
CA LEU A 30 4.79 9.95 11.11
C LEU A 30 4.46 8.78 10.17
N LEU A 31 4.84 7.55 10.54
CA LEU A 31 4.50 6.36 9.76
C LEU A 31 2.99 6.17 9.61
N LEU A 32 2.23 6.33 10.70
CA LEU A 32 0.77 6.26 10.66
C LEU A 32 0.16 7.37 9.79
N ALA A 33 0.72 8.59 9.85
CA ALA A 33 0.28 9.67 8.98
C ALA A 33 0.50 9.35 7.49
N PHE A 34 1.65 8.79 7.12
CA PHE A 34 1.90 8.34 5.74
C PHE A 34 0.93 7.25 5.29
N MET A 35 0.67 6.25 6.16
CA MET A 35 -0.30 5.20 5.84
C MET A 35 -1.72 5.76 5.65
N LEU A 36 -2.14 6.71 6.49
CA LEU A 36 -3.45 7.37 6.35
C LEU A 36 -3.55 8.18 5.06
N VAL A 37 -2.50 8.90 4.68
CA VAL A 37 -2.46 9.62 3.40
C VAL A 37 -2.59 8.64 2.23
N GLY A 38 -1.82 7.55 2.24
CA GLY A 38 -1.92 6.51 1.21
C GLY A 38 -3.33 5.91 1.13
N TYR A 39 -3.89 5.53 2.27
CA TYR A 39 -5.24 4.96 2.37
C TYR A 39 -6.35 5.89 1.83
N ILE A 40 -6.19 7.21 2.00
CA ILE A 40 -7.17 8.19 1.51
C ILE A 40 -6.96 8.46 0.00
N LEU A 41 -5.72 8.54 -0.46
CA LEU A 41 -5.40 8.92 -1.84
C LEU A 41 -5.53 7.77 -2.85
N GLU A 42 -5.17 6.55 -2.46
CA GLU A 42 -5.23 5.36 -3.33
C GLU A 42 -6.61 5.20 -4.02
N PRO A 43 -7.76 5.17 -3.31
CA PRO A 43 -9.04 4.94 -3.97
C PRO A 43 -9.43 6.08 -4.92
N VAL A 44 -8.96 7.30 -4.68
CA VAL A 44 -9.20 8.44 -5.56
C VAL A 44 -8.38 8.30 -6.85
N ALA A 45 -7.13 7.88 -6.73
CA ALA A 45 -6.27 7.62 -7.87
C ALA A 45 -6.80 6.42 -8.70
N GLU A 46 -7.18 5.32 -8.04
CA GLU A 46 -7.74 4.14 -8.70
C GLU A 46 -9.03 4.49 -9.48
N ALA A 47 -9.92 5.28 -8.87
CA ALA A 47 -11.15 5.72 -9.55
C ALA A 47 -10.87 6.66 -10.74
N ALA A 48 -9.85 7.51 -10.65
CA ALA A 48 -9.43 8.37 -11.75
C ALA A 48 -8.83 7.54 -12.91
N ASP A 49 -8.00 6.56 -12.59
CA ASP A 49 -7.37 5.66 -13.57
C ASP A 49 -8.40 4.79 -14.26
N ALA A 50 -9.33 4.17 -13.53
CA ALA A 50 -10.41 3.36 -14.10
C ALA A 50 -11.29 4.16 -15.07
N LYS A 51 -11.43 5.47 -14.84
CA LYS A 51 -12.17 6.37 -15.73
C LYS A 51 -11.35 6.81 -16.94
N ALA A 52 -10.07 7.10 -16.75
CA ALA A 52 -9.17 7.54 -17.83
C ALA A 52 -8.80 6.40 -18.78
N TYR A 53 -8.71 5.18 -18.26
CA TYR A 53 -8.27 3.98 -18.96
C TYR A 53 -9.27 2.84 -18.76
N PRO A 54 -10.46 2.91 -19.38
CA PRO A 54 -11.41 1.81 -19.30
C PRO A 54 -10.81 0.53 -19.91
N PRO A 55 -11.10 -0.65 -19.33
CA PRO A 55 -10.62 -1.91 -19.88
C PRO A 55 -11.14 -2.09 -21.32
N PRO A 56 -10.27 -2.37 -22.31
CA PRO A 56 -10.69 -2.52 -23.70
C PRO A 56 -11.44 -3.84 -23.90
N GLY A 57 -12.46 -3.84 -24.75
CA GLY A 57 -13.22 -5.04 -25.07
C GLY A 57 -14.52 -5.16 -24.29
N GLN A 58 -15.01 -6.39 -24.15
CA GLN A 58 -16.32 -6.68 -23.57
C GLN A 58 -16.35 -8.06 -22.92
N LEU A 59 -17.25 -8.24 -21.96
CA LEU A 59 -17.57 -9.56 -21.41
C LEU A 59 -18.72 -10.20 -22.20
N VAL A 60 -18.48 -11.39 -22.74
CA VAL A 60 -19.45 -12.17 -23.50
C VAL A 60 -19.79 -13.43 -22.71
N ASP A 61 -21.08 -13.75 -22.60
CA ASP A 61 -21.51 -15.01 -22.00
C ASP A 61 -21.25 -16.18 -22.95
N VAL A 62 -20.56 -17.20 -22.44
CA VAL A 62 -20.25 -18.44 -23.15
C VAL A 62 -20.57 -19.59 -22.21
N GLY A 63 -21.78 -20.14 -22.34
CA GLY A 63 -22.22 -21.28 -21.52
C GLY A 63 -22.31 -20.96 -20.03
N GLY A 64 -22.70 -19.72 -19.66
CA GLY A 64 -22.80 -19.28 -18.27
C GLY A 64 -21.50 -18.72 -17.67
N TYR A 65 -20.42 -18.66 -18.45
CA TYR A 65 -19.17 -18.01 -18.07
C TYR A 65 -19.01 -16.69 -18.81
N ARG A 66 -18.46 -15.67 -18.15
CA ARG A 66 -18.16 -14.38 -18.78
C ARG A 66 -16.73 -14.37 -19.29
N LEU A 67 -16.56 -14.45 -20.61
CA LEU A 67 -15.27 -14.35 -21.28
C LEU A 67 -14.99 -12.92 -21.71
N HIS A 68 -13.80 -12.41 -21.38
CA HIS A 68 -13.35 -11.10 -21.84
C HIS A 68 -12.80 -11.20 -23.27
N ILE A 69 -13.35 -10.43 -24.20
CA ILE A 69 -12.96 -10.41 -25.61
C ILE A 69 -12.69 -8.97 -26.03
N ASN A 70 -11.48 -8.71 -26.54
CA ASN A 70 -11.13 -7.45 -27.17
C ASN A 70 -11.21 -7.59 -28.70
N CYS A 71 -12.28 -7.07 -29.31
CA CYS A 71 -12.47 -7.11 -30.76
C CYS A 71 -11.89 -5.84 -31.40
N SER A 72 -11.00 -6.01 -32.37
CA SER A 72 -10.45 -4.92 -33.16
C SER A 72 -10.48 -5.25 -34.66
N GLY A 73 -10.61 -4.22 -35.49
CA GLY A 73 -10.74 -4.36 -36.95
C GLY A 73 -12.11 -4.89 -37.41
N SER A 74 -12.24 -5.09 -38.72
CA SER A 74 -13.42 -5.66 -39.36
C SER A 74 -13.04 -6.30 -40.70
N GLY A 75 -13.81 -7.29 -41.17
CA GLY A 75 -13.57 -7.97 -42.45
C GLY A 75 -13.28 -9.47 -42.32
N SER A 76 -12.66 -10.04 -43.36
CA SER A 76 -12.34 -11.47 -43.47
C SER A 76 -10.89 -11.67 -43.94
N PRO A 77 -10.14 -12.66 -43.41
CA PRO A 77 -10.56 -13.60 -42.37
C PRO A 77 -10.52 -13.01 -40.96
N THR A 78 -11.30 -13.57 -40.05
CA THR A 78 -11.15 -13.29 -38.62
C THR A 78 -9.92 -14.01 -38.08
N VAL A 79 -9.03 -13.28 -37.42
CA VAL A 79 -7.89 -13.83 -36.69
C VAL A 79 -8.24 -13.85 -35.20
N VAL A 80 -8.06 -14.99 -34.57
CA VAL A 80 -8.33 -15.17 -33.13
C VAL A 80 -6.99 -15.42 -32.45
N SER A 81 -6.61 -14.51 -31.55
CA SER A 81 -5.43 -14.64 -30.70
C SER A 81 -5.87 -15.03 -29.30
N GLU A 82 -5.29 -16.09 -28.77
CA GLU A 82 -5.49 -16.54 -27.40
C GLU A 82 -4.18 -16.36 -26.62
N ALA A 83 -4.30 -15.96 -25.36
CA ALA A 83 -3.17 -15.82 -24.46
C ALA A 83 -2.82 -17.20 -23.88
N GLY A 84 -1.53 -17.48 -23.74
CA GLY A 84 -1.07 -18.73 -23.13
C GLY A 84 -1.37 -18.83 -21.63
N LEU A 85 -0.95 -19.95 -21.03
CA LEU A 85 -1.15 -20.22 -19.61
C LEU A 85 -0.58 -19.10 -18.72
N GLY A 86 -1.46 -18.50 -17.91
CA GLY A 86 -1.11 -17.45 -16.95
C GLY A 86 -1.15 -16.02 -17.53
N ASP A 87 -1.61 -15.86 -18.77
CA ASP A 87 -1.65 -14.57 -19.47
C ASP A 87 -3.10 -14.17 -19.86
N TRP A 88 -3.25 -12.99 -20.45
CA TRP A 88 -4.52 -12.35 -20.81
C TRP A 88 -4.42 -11.68 -22.18
N SER A 89 -5.53 -11.13 -22.69
CA SER A 89 -5.57 -10.46 -24.01
C SER A 89 -4.64 -9.25 -24.16
N THR A 90 -3.97 -8.80 -23.09
CA THR A 90 -3.02 -7.67 -23.09
C THR A 90 -1.63 -8.02 -23.59
N SER A 91 -1.28 -9.29 -23.77
CA SER A 91 0.04 -9.67 -24.28
C SER A 91 0.20 -9.55 -25.81
N TRP A 92 -0.90 -9.26 -26.51
CA TRP A 92 -0.97 -9.07 -27.95
C TRP A 92 -1.34 -7.63 -28.33
#